data_AF-A0ABD6GCU5-F1
#
_entry.id   AF-A0ABD6GCU5-F1
#
_cell.length_a   1.000
_cell.length_b   1.000
_cell.length_c   1.000
_cell.angle_alpha   90.00
_cell.angle_beta   90.00
_cell.angle_gamma   90.00
#
_symmetry.space_group_name_H-M   'P 1'
#
loop_
_entity.id
_entity.type
_entity.pdbx_description
1 polymer ?
#
loop_
_entity_poly.entity_id
_entity_poly.type
_entity_poly.pdbx_seq_one_letter_code
_entity_poly.pdbx_strand_id
1 'polypeptide(L)'
;MEHAVGIRTNDKAGSNLEDTLSQTLADISTLAPREALSLGMDYLSCVPPNRALEVAAALCHANPFFLPAVSDGDAQGLKLSTSQLAELTFRARLTASRARQPNILVACAPKSASTFISMALVQALDIPLANLALPSFTPGSGSALGGNLRSQETDELALMRHGLNGRGYVAQHHIRCTPYLARQMTLYNIRPIVTVRNFFDTLISLDDMFQSWRVSNRPVDTIFFDDGLPSNYHHLPFEERLEMLVAAQAVWYAQFLLSWQRCEMLNLVKPLWVSYETDFLGDKAVLADRIATFTGADSQAAQKITEALADKRDGERKRINQGIAGRGAEVPENIRRQAMAIFDRYAVNGDLTLLTGPVAAKTAA
;
A
#
# COMPACT_ATOMS: atom_id res chain seq x y z
N MET A 1 -28.78 -27.87 -23.44
CA MET A 1 -29.61 -26.65 -23.44
C MET A 1 -28.69 -25.50 -23.72
N GLU A 2 -28.77 -24.99 -24.95
CA GLU A 2 -28.05 -23.82 -25.43
C GLU A 2 -28.49 -22.59 -24.65
N HIS A 3 -27.54 -21.84 -24.09
CA HIS A 3 -27.77 -20.46 -23.69
C HIS A 3 -27.00 -19.56 -24.64
N ALA A 4 -27.76 -18.92 -25.53
CA ALA A 4 -27.29 -17.91 -26.46
C ALA A 4 -26.68 -16.73 -25.69
N VAL A 5 -25.41 -16.46 -25.96
CA VAL A 5 -24.74 -15.22 -25.56
C VAL A 5 -25.23 -14.13 -26.51
N GLY A 6 -26.09 -13.24 -25.98
CA GLY A 6 -26.52 -12.05 -26.72
C GLY A 6 -25.32 -11.13 -26.96
N ILE A 7 -24.86 -11.09 -28.21
CA ILE A 7 -23.93 -10.07 -28.70
C ILE A 7 -24.66 -8.73 -28.62
N ARG A 8 -24.33 -7.92 -27.61
CA ARG A 8 -24.67 -6.49 -27.62
C ARG A 8 -23.73 -5.81 -28.61
N THR A 9 -24.23 -5.54 -29.81
CA THR A 9 -23.61 -4.59 -30.73
C THR A 9 -23.68 -3.21 -30.09
N ASN A 10 -22.58 -2.75 -29.52
CA ASN A 10 -22.50 -1.40 -28.98
C ASN A 10 -21.99 -0.48 -30.10
N ASP A 11 -22.93 0.23 -30.72
CA ASP A 11 -22.67 1.39 -31.57
C ASP A 11 -22.01 2.49 -30.74
N LYS A 12 -20.68 2.45 -30.63
CA LYS A 12 -19.85 3.61 -30.26
C LYS A 12 -18.63 3.67 -31.19
N ALA A 13 -18.89 3.79 -32.47
CA ALA A 13 -17.91 4.29 -33.44
C ALA A 13 -17.59 5.75 -33.09
N GLY A 14 -16.46 5.97 -32.39
CA GLY A 14 -15.96 7.31 -32.09
C GLY A 14 -15.14 7.47 -30.79
N SER A 15 -15.00 6.46 -29.94
CA SER A 15 -14.07 6.53 -28.81
C SER A 15 -12.63 6.38 -29.30
N ASN A 16 -11.75 7.33 -28.94
CA ASN A 16 -10.32 7.23 -29.22
C ASN A 16 -9.78 5.89 -28.67
N LEU A 17 -9.02 5.16 -29.48
CA LEU A 17 -8.42 3.88 -29.08
C LEU A 17 -7.62 4.03 -27.76
N GLU A 18 -7.01 5.19 -27.53
CA GLU A 18 -6.27 5.51 -26.30
C GLU A 18 -7.16 5.64 -25.05
N ASP A 19 -8.33 6.26 -25.20
CA ASP A 19 -9.31 6.40 -24.10
C ASP A 19 -9.87 5.03 -23.72
N THR A 20 -10.14 4.19 -24.72
CA THR A 20 -10.58 2.81 -24.48
C THR A 20 -9.50 1.94 -23.87
N LEU A 21 -8.23 2.11 -24.27
CA LEU A 21 -7.11 1.36 -23.69
C LEU A 21 -6.98 1.67 -22.20
N SER A 22 -7.01 2.95 -21.83
CA SER A 22 -6.87 3.37 -20.43
C SER A 22 -7.94 2.74 -19.53
N GLN A 23 -9.19 2.70 -19.99
CA GLN A 23 -10.27 2.04 -19.28
C GLN A 23 -10.05 0.53 -19.18
N THR A 24 -9.69 -0.13 -20.29
CA THR A 24 -9.40 -1.58 -20.30
C THR A 24 -8.26 -1.95 -19.36
N LEU A 25 -7.19 -1.13 -19.30
CA LEU A 25 -6.08 -1.35 -18.36
C LEU A 25 -6.53 -1.26 -16.90
N ALA A 26 -7.43 -0.32 -16.58
CA ALA A 26 -7.99 -0.22 -15.23
C ALA A 26 -8.83 -1.47 -14.90
N ASP A 27 -9.73 -1.86 -15.80
CA ASP A 27 -10.67 -2.97 -15.62
C ASP A 27 -9.92 -4.31 -15.49
N ILE A 28 -8.97 -4.59 -16.38
CA ILE A 28 -8.22 -5.85 -16.36
C ILE A 28 -7.36 -6.01 -15.09
N SER A 29 -6.91 -4.90 -14.50
CA SER A 29 -5.90 -4.92 -13.43
C SER A 29 -6.34 -5.65 -12.14
N THR A 30 -7.64 -5.82 -11.93
CA THR A 30 -8.21 -6.45 -10.73
C THR A 30 -8.83 -7.83 -10.99
N LEU A 31 -8.90 -8.26 -12.26
CA LEU A 31 -9.61 -9.48 -12.65
C LEU A 31 -8.81 -10.75 -12.35
N ALA A 32 -9.54 -11.84 -12.09
CA ALA A 32 -8.94 -13.17 -11.99
C ALA A 32 -8.33 -13.58 -13.35
N PRO A 33 -7.34 -14.48 -13.39
CA PRO A 33 -6.57 -14.77 -14.62
C PRO A 33 -7.43 -15.14 -15.84
N ARG A 34 -8.51 -15.92 -15.66
CA ARG A 34 -9.40 -16.30 -16.77
C ARG A 34 -10.20 -15.13 -17.32
N GLU A 35 -10.72 -14.28 -16.44
CA GLU A 35 -11.51 -13.10 -16.82
C GLU A 35 -10.61 -12.05 -17.47
N ALA A 36 -9.41 -11.85 -16.91
CA ALA A 36 -8.40 -10.98 -17.48
C ALA A 36 -8.00 -11.42 -18.89
N LEU A 37 -7.78 -12.72 -19.09
CA LEU A 37 -7.48 -13.28 -20.42
C LEU A 37 -8.63 -13.04 -21.40
N SER A 38 -9.87 -13.30 -21.01
CA SER A 38 -11.04 -13.07 -21.86
C SER A 38 -11.13 -11.60 -22.29
N LEU A 39 -11.15 -10.67 -21.34
CA LEU A 39 -11.28 -9.24 -21.62
C LEU A 39 -10.13 -8.71 -22.47
N GLY A 40 -8.89 -9.11 -22.15
CA GLY A 40 -7.71 -8.67 -22.88
C GLY A 40 -7.67 -9.20 -24.31
N MET A 41 -8.10 -10.45 -24.55
CA MET A 41 -8.19 -11.01 -25.91
C MET A 41 -9.30 -10.35 -26.73
N ASP A 42 -10.45 -10.08 -26.12
CA ASP A 42 -11.54 -9.35 -26.77
C ASP A 42 -11.07 -7.96 -27.22
N TYR A 43 -10.35 -7.24 -26.35
CA TYR A 43 -9.77 -5.94 -26.72
C TYR A 43 -8.73 -6.05 -27.84
N LEU A 44 -7.79 -7.01 -27.74
CA LEU A 44 -6.74 -7.22 -28.74
C LEU A 44 -7.30 -7.54 -30.13
N SER A 45 -8.47 -8.20 -30.23
CA SER A 45 -9.12 -8.49 -31.52
C SER A 45 -9.50 -7.22 -32.31
N CYS A 46 -9.66 -6.09 -31.62
CA CYS A 46 -10.00 -4.80 -32.21
C CYS A 46 -8.77 -3.91 -32.47
N VAL A 47 -7.57 -4.36 -32.10
CA VAL A 47 -6.32 -3.59 -32.21
C VAL A 47 -5.64 -3.87 -33.56
N PRO A 48 -5.17 -2.84 -34.28
CA PRO A 48 -4.39 -3.03 -35.51
C PRO A 48 -3.16 -3.93 -35.29
N PRO A 49 -2.83 -4.88 -36.21
CA PRO A 49 -1.74 -5.84 -36.01
C PRO A 49 -0.37 -5.21 -35.69
N ASN A 50 -0.07 -4.04 -36.26
CA ASN A 50 1.18 -3.32 -36.01
C ASN A 50 1.30 -2.73 -34.59
N ARG A 51 0.20 -2.70 -33.82
CA ARG A 51 0.16 -2.27 -32.41
C ARG A 51 -0.16 -3.39 -31.43
N ALA A 52 -0.43 -4.60 -31.92
CA ALA A 52 -0.88 -5.72 -31.09
C ALA A 52 0.13 -6.06 -29.98
N LEU A 53 1.44 -6.07 -30.29
CA LEU A 53 2.48 -6.34 -29.29
C LEU A 53 2.57 -5.24 -28.21
N GLU A 54 2.49 -3.98 -28.63
CA GLU A 54 2.50 -2.81 -27.71
C GLU A 54 1.33 -2.89 -26.73
N VAL A 55 0.12 -3.15 -27.24
CA VAL A 55 -1.08 -3.26 -26.41
C VAL A 55 -1.07 -4.51 -25.53
N ALA A 56 -0.63 -5.67 -26.05
CA ALA A 56 -0.50 -6.88 -25.26
C ALA A 56 0.48 -6.69 -24.09
N ALA A 57 1.60 -5.99 -24.33
CA ALA A 57 2.55 -5.62 -23.29
C ALA A 57 1.93 -4.68 -22.25
N ALA A 58 1.10 -3.71 -22.67
CA ALA A 58 0.38 -2.83 -21.74
C ALA A 58 -0.64 -3.59 -20.87
N LEU A 59 -1.40 -4.52 -21.45
CA LEU A 59 -2.35 -5.37 -20.72
C LEU A 59 -1.62 -6.28 -19.71
N CYS A 60 -0.48 -6.87 -20.10
CA CYS A 60 0.37 -7.65 -19.20
C CYS A 60 1.00 -6.79 -18.10
N HIS A 61 1.32 -5.53 -18.41
CA HIS A 61 1.77 -4.57 -17.41
C HIS A 61 0.66 -4.29 -16.39
N ALA A 62 -0.59 -4.16 -16.83
CA ALA A 62 -1.73 -3.90 -15.95
C ALA A 62 -2.13 -5.11 -15.08
N ASN A 63 -2.11 -6.32 -15.64
CA ASN A 63 -2.37 -7.56 -14.91
C ASN A 63 -1.23 -8.57 -15.16
N PRO A 64 -0.42 -8.93 -14.15
CA PRO A 64 0.73 -9.82 -14.33
C PRO A 64 0.34 -11.26 -14.70
N PHE A 65 -0.94 -11.62 -14.60
CA PHE A 65 -1.47 -12.92 -15.01
C PHE A 65 -2.10 -12.91 -16.40
N PHE A 66 -2.14 -11.76 -17.07
CA PHE A 66 -2.50 -11.68 -18.48
C PHE A 66 -1.30 -12.01 -19.35
N LEU A 67 -1.37 -13.13 -20.06
CA LEU A 67 -0.40 -13.53 -21.07
C LEU A 67 -1.15 -14.19 -22.24
N PRO A 68 -1.25 -13.54 -23.42
CA PRO A 68 -1.99 -14.10 -24.54
C PRO A 68 -1.24 -15.31 -25.11
N ALA A 69 -2.00 -16.33 -25.53
CA ALA A 69 -1.43 -17.45 -26.28
C ALA A 69 -1.00 -16.97 -27.68
N VAL A 70 0.20 -17.34 -28.10
CA VAL A 70 0.75 -17.05 -29.43
C VAL A 70 1.29 -18.34 -30.05
N SER A 71 1.50 -18.36 -31.37
CA SER A 71 2.09 -19.52 -32.03
C SER A 71 3.54 -19.73 -31.59
N ASP A 72 4.05 -20.97 -31.69
CA ASP A 72 5.45 -21.27 -31.37
C ASP A 72 6.43 -20.44 -32.23
N GLY A 73 6.06 -20.17 -33.49
CA GLY A 73 6.85 -19.32 -34.39
C GLY A 73 6.93 -17.87 -33.91
N ASP A 74 5.81 -17.29 -33.50
CA ASP A 74 5.76 -15.94 -32.95
C ASP A 74 6.49 -15.85 -31.60
N ALA A 75 6.30 -16.85 -30.72
CA ALA A 75 7.00 -16.94 -29.45
C ALA A 75 8.53 -16.99 -29.64
N GLN A 76 9.00 -17.75 -30.62
CA GLN A 76 10.42 -17.84 -30.96
C GLN A 76 10.95 -16.51 -31.52
N GLY A 77 10.13 -15.76 -32.28
CA GLY A 77 10.46 -14.42 -32.77
C GLY A 77 10.54 -13.35 -31.68
N LEU A 78 9.78 -13.52 -30.58
CA LEU A 78 9.75 -12.61 -29.43
C LEU A 78 10.75 -12.99 -28.32
N LYS A 79 11.54 -14.05 -28.53
CA LYS A 79 12.46 -14.58 -27.52
C LYS A 79 13.52 -13.53 -27.10
N LEU A 80 13.58 -13.25 -25.80
CA LEU A 80 14.64 -12.44 -25.20
C LEU A 80 15.80 -13.30 -24.71
N SER A 81 17.03 -12.81 -24.89
CA SER A 81 18.22 -13.35 -24.24
C SER A 81 18.38 -12.77 -22.83
N THR A 82 19.16 -13.46 -22.00
CA THR A 82 19.56 -12.95 -20.68
C THR A 82 20.32 -11.62 -20.77
N SER A 83 21.14 -11.43 -21.81
CA SER A 83 21.87 -10.18 -22.02
C SER A 83 20.94 -9.01 -22.35
N GLN A 84 19.92 -9.23 -23.19
CA GLN A 84 18.90 -8.23 -23.49
C GLN A 84 18.10 -7.86 -22.24
N LEU A 85 17.67 -8.85 -21.45
CA LEU A 85 16.96 -8.58 -20.20
C LEU A 85 17.83 -7.81 -19.20
N ALA A 86 19.11 -8.18 -19.06
CA ALA A 86 20.04 -7.49 -18.17
C ALA A 86 20.27 -6.03 -18.60
N GLU A 87 20.43 -5.78 -19.90
CA GLU A 87 20.57 -4.42 -20.44
C GLU A 87 19.32 -3.58 -20.18
N LEU A 88 18.13 -4.10 -20.50
CA LEU A 88 16.85 -3.41 -20.28
C LEU A 88 16.64 -3.09 -18.81
N THR A 89 16.93 -4.05 -17.93
CA THR A 89 16.85 -3.87 -16.48
C THR A 89 17.84 -2.79 -16.02
N PHE A 90 19.10 -2.84 -16.46
CA PHE A 90 20.09 -1.83 -16.12
C PHE A 90 19.64 -0.42 -16.55
N ARG A 91 19.14 -0.27 -17.78
CA ARG A 91 18.64 1.01 -18.31
C ARG A 91 17.43 1.53 -17.52
N ALA A 92 16.49 0.64 -17.16
CA ALA A 92 15.34 0.98 -16.35
C ALA A 92 15.76 1.46 -14.94
N ARG A 93 16.67 0.73 -14.28
CA ARG A 93 17.23 1.11 -12.98
C ARG A 93 18.00 2.43 -13.03
N LEU A 94 18.80 2.63 -14.07
CA LEU A 94 19.54 3.88 -14.28
C LEU A 94 18.57 5.06 -14.44
N THR A 95 17.49 4.88 -15.21
CA THR A 95 16.48 5.93 -15.39
C THR A 95 15.76 6.22 -14.07
N ALA A 96 15.29 5.18 -13.38
CA ALA A 96 14.57 5.31 -12.10
C ALA A 96 15.47 5.90 -10.99
N SER A 97 16.76 5.59 -10.94
CA SER A 97 17.70 6.13 -9.92
C SER A 97 18.08 7.59 -10.15
N ARG A 98 17.88 8.11 -11.37
CA ARG A 98 18.12 9.51 -11.72
C ARG A 98 16.85 10.37 -11.62
N ALA A 99 15.75 9.77 -11.20
CA ALA A 99 14.49 10.42 -10.89
C ALA A 99 14.67 11.62 -9.94
N ARG A 100 14.23 12.80 -10.36
CA ARG A 100 14.18 14.01 -9.51
C ARG A 100 12.79 14.29 -8.97
N GLN A 101 11.79 13.58 -9.48
CA GLN A 101 10.41 13.63 -9.03
C GLN A 101 10.26 13.26 -7.54
N PRO A 102 9.15 13.68 -6.90
CA PRO A 102 8.84 13.30 -5.52
C PRO A 102 8.45 11.82 -5.45
N ASN A 103 9.40 10.97 -5.06
CA ASN A 103 9.17 9.57 -4.71
C ASN A 103 9.00 9.46 -3.19
N ILE A 104 7.81 9.13 -2.72
CA ILE A 104 7.48 9.14 -1.29
C ILE A 104 6.99 7.76 -0.88
N LEU A 105 7.57 7.25 0.22
CA LEU A 105 7.09 6.04 0.89
C LEU A 105 6.46 6.44 2.23
N VAL A 106 5.15 6.27 2.36
CA VAL A 106 4.45 6.29 3.66
C VAL A 106 4.54 4.89 4.25
N ALA A 107 5.61 4.63 4.99
CA ALA A 107 5.80 3.40 5.73
C ALA A 107 4.99 3.46 7.02
N CYS A 108 4.01 2.58 7.17
CA CYS A 108 2.99 2.77 8.19
C CYS A 108 2.75 1.54 9.05
N ALA A 109 2.67 1.76 10.36
CA ALA A 109 1.96 0.84 11.22
C ALA A 109 0.46 0.85 10.81
N PRO A 110 -0.25 -0.29 10.73
CA PRO A 110 -1.67 -0.26 10.42
C PRO A 110 -2.45 0.71 11.34
N LYS A 111 -3.46 1.38 10.75
CA LYS A 111 -4.35 2.33 11.44
C LYS A 111 -3.68 3.58 12.04
N SER A 112 -2.49 3.97 11.57
CA SER A 112 -1.75 5.18 11.96
C SER A 112 -2.00 6.42 11.06
N ALA A 113 -3.22 6.58 10.52
CA ALA A 113 -3.60 7.64 9.57
C ALA A 113 -2.86 7.67 8.21
N SER A 114 -2.16 6.59 7.85
CA SER A 114 -1.42 6.52 6.59
C SER A 114 -2.25 6.72 5.33
N THR A 115 -3.52 6.27 5.31
CA THR A 115 -4.45 6.56 4.20
C THR A 115 -4.69 8.05 4.02
N PHE A 116 -4.87 8.81 5.11
CA PHE A 116 -5.10 10.27 5.05
C PHE A 116 -3.87 11.00 4.53
N ILE A 117 -2.71 10.67 5.10
CA ILE A 117 -1.44 11.28 4.71
C ILE A 117 -1.15 10.98 3.24
N SER A 118 -1.34 9.73 2.81
CA SER A 118 -1.07 9.33 1.42
C SER A 118 -2.02 10.04 0.44
N MET A 119 -3.31 10.13 0.77
CA MET A 119 -4.29 10.83 -0.08
C MET A 119 -4.05 12.34 -0.13
N ALA A 120 -3.68 12.95 0.99
CA ALA A 120 -3.32 14.36 1.03
C ALA A 120 -2.10 14.67 0.15
N LEU A 121 -1.08 13.81 0.18
CA LEU A 121 0.11 13.94 -0.67
C LEU A 121 -0.22 13.77 -2.15
N VAL A 122 -1.01 12.74 -2.51
CA VAL A 122 -1.46 12.50 -3.90
C VAL A 122 -2.20 13.72 -4.44
N GLN A 123 -3.17 14.22 -3.68
CA GLN A 123 -3.98 15.37 -4.07
C GLN A 123 -3.16 16.66 -4.16
N ALA A 124 -2.30 16.92 -3.18
CA ALA A 124 -1.55 18.18 -3.11
C ALA A 124 -0.41 18.27 -4.14
N LEU A 125 0.25 17.15 -4.42
CA LEU A 125 1.39 17.08 -5.33
C LEU A 125 1.02 16.69 -6.76
N ASP A 126 -0.24 16.28 -7.01
CA ASP A 126 -0.72 15.78 -8.30
C ASP A 126 0.15 14.63 -8.87
N ILE A 127 0.47 13.68 -8.00
CA ILE A 127 1.26 12.48 -8.32
C ILE A 127 0.47 11.21 -8.02
N PRO A 128 0.68 10.12 -8.79
CA PRO A 128 -0.10 8.90 -8.62
C PRO A 128 0.24 8.16 -7.34
N LEU A 129 -0.70 7.30 -6.92
CA LEU A 129 -0.39 6.23 -5.98
C LEU A 129 0.44 5.13 -6.65
N ALA A 130 1.32 4.50 -5.87
CA ALA A 130 2.14 3.38 -6.30
C ALA A 130 2.08 2.19 -5.33
N ASN A 131 2.23 0.98 -5.88
CA ASN A 131 2.50 -0.21 -5.10
C ASN A 131 3.96 -0.60 -5.32
N LEU A 132 4.78 -0.53 -4.28
CA LEU A 132 6.20 -0.90 -4.39
C LEU A 132 6.46 -2.34 -3.99
N ALA A 133 5.46 -3.07 -3.47
CA ALA A 133 5.61 -4.45 -3.00
C ALA A 133 5.15 -5.51 -4.02
N LEU A 134 4.38 -5.08 -5.01
CA LEU A 134 3.89 -5.90 -6.11
C LEU A 134 3.90 -5.08 -7.40
N PRO A 135 4.34 -5.66 -8.53
CA PRO A 135 4.31 -5.03 -9.85
C PRO A 135 2.86 -5.02 -10.37
N SER A 136 2.02 -4.21 -9.73
CA SER A 136 0.59 -4.10 -9.97
C SER A 136 0.25 -2.71 -10.51
N PHE A 137 -0.82 -2.62 -11.32
CA PHE A 137 -1.17 -1.37 -11.99
C PHE A 137 -1.55 -0.25 -11.02
N THR A 138 -2.34 -0.59 -10.01
CA THR A 138 -2.74 0.30 -8.91
C THR A 138 -2.50 -0.40 -7.57
N PRO A 139 -2.45 0.32 -6.44
CA PRO A 139 -2.39 -0.33 -5.13
C PRO A 139 -3.58 -1.27 -4.86
N GLY A 140 -4.76 -0.95 -5.36
CA GLY A 140 -5.95 -1.80 -5.22
C GLY A 140 -5.83 -3.12 -5.99
N SER A 141 -5.16 -3.11 -7.14
CA SER A 141 -4.93 -4.30 -7.98
C SER A 141 -4.19 -5.40 -7.21
N GLY A 142 -3.16 -5.06 -6.43
CA GLY A 142 -2.43 -6.05 -5.62
C GLY A 142 -3.32 -6.74 -4.58
N SER A 143 -4.24 -5.99 -3.95
CA SER A 143 -5.22 -6.55 -3.01
C SER A 143 -6.23 -7.44 -3.73
N ALA A 144 -6.78 -7.00 -4.86
CA ALA A 144 -7.76 -7.76 -5.64
C ALA A 144 -7.20 -9.11 -6.11
N LEU A 145 -5.89 -9.16 -6.38
CA LEU A 145 -5.16 -10.36 -6.79
C LEU A 145 -4.68 -11.22 -5.60
N GLY A 146 -5.12 -10.94 -4.37
CA GLY A 146 -4.83 -11.76 -3.18
C GLY A 146 -3.47 -11.51 -2.53
N GLY A 147 -2.84 -10.35 -2.78
CA GLY A 147 -1.50 -10.02 -2.28
C GLY A 147 -1.43 -9.59 -0.81
N ASN A 148 -2.55 -9.53 -0.08
CA ASN A 148 -2.66 -8.84 1.21
C ASN A 148 -1.91 -9.51 2.37
N LEU A 149 -1.88 -10.85 2.45
CA LEU A 149 -1.15 -11.57 3.51
C LEU A 149 0.37 -11.57 3.35
N ARG A 150 0.89 -11.05 2.24
CA ARG A 150 2.34 -10.99 2.04
C ARG A 150 2.94 -10.02 3.05
N SER A 151 4.05 -10.42 3.66
CA SER A 151 4.95 -9.44 4.27
C SER A 151 5.37 -8.45 3.19
N GLN A 152 5.05 -7.17 3.39
CA GLN A 152 5.37 -6.17 2.38
C GLN A 152 6.86 -5.88 2.43
N GLU A 153 7.54 -6.26 1.36
CA GLU A 153 8.90 -5.88 1.01
C GLU A 153 8.85 -5.29 -0.40
N THR A 154 9.80 -4.44 -0.72
CA THR A 154 9.91 -3.83 -2.05
C THR A 154 10.24 -4.84 -3.13
N ASP A 155 9.54 -4.75 -4.26
CA ASP A 155 9.78 -5.49 -5.48
C ASP A 155 10.54 -4.61 -6.49
N GLU A 156 11.64 -5.12 -7.04
CA GLU A 156 12.49 -4.33 -7.93
C GLU A 156 11.78 -3.95 -9.24
N LEU A 157 10.90 -4.82 -9.77
CA LEU A 157 10.12 -4.50 -10.95
C LEU A 157 9.11 -3.40 -10.64
N ALA A 158 8.45 -3.44 -9.49
CA ALA A 158 7.55 -2.39 -9.04
C ALA A 158 8.28 -1.03 -8.90
N LEU A 159 9.47 -1.03 -8.29
CA LEU A 159 10.34 0.17 -8.19
C LEU A 159 10.69 0.74 -9.56
N MET A 160 11.10 -0.11 -10.51
CA MET A 160 11.41 0.31 -11.87
C MET A 160 10.17 0.88 -12.58
N ARG A 161 9.03 0.19 -12.52
CA ARG A 161 7.78 0.63 -13.17
C ARG A 161 7.37 2.04 -12.73
N HIS A 162 7.35 2.28 -11.42
CA HIS A 162 6.96 3.58 -10.90
C HIS A 162 8.05 4.64 -11.06
N GLY A 163 9.34 4.26 -11.03
CA GLY A 163 10.45 5.18 -11.27
C GLY A 163 10.52 5.72 -12.71
N LEU A 164 9.93 5.00 -13.68
CA LEU A 164 9.90 5.38 -15.10
C LEU A 164 8.76 6.34 -15.46
N ASN A 165 7.86 6.68 -14.54
CA ASN A 165 6.66 7.46 -14.85
C ASN A 165 6.89 8.97 -15.07
N GLY A 166 8.08 9.48 -14.73
CA GLY A 166 8.45 10.90 -14.87
C GLY A 166 7.70 11.89 -13.97
N ARG A 167 6.75 11.43 -13.14
CA ARG A 167 5.86 12.28 -12.31
C ARG A 167 6.16 12.19 -10.82
N GLY A 168 6.62 11.04 -10.34
CA GLY A 168 6.72 10.74 -8.90
C GLY A 168 5.62 9.81 -8.46
N TYR A 169 5.57 9.53 -7.16
CA TYR A 169 4.53 8.70 -6.59
C TYR A 169 4.45 8.83 -5.07
N VAL A 170 3.30 8.44 -4.54
CA VAL A 170 3.10 8.13 -3.12
C VAL A 170 2.82 6.64 -2.98
N ALA A 171 3.66 5.94 -2.22
CA ALA A 171 3.47 4.53 -1.91
C ALA A 171 3.13 4.36 -0.44
N GLN A 172 2.02 3.70 -0.12
CA GLN A 172 1.62 3.40 1.25
C GLN A 172 1.85 1.91 1.53
N HIS A 173 2.77 1.58 2.45
CA HIS A 173 3.10 0.19 2.76
C HIS A 173 3.25 -0.08 4.26
N HIS A 174 2.77 -1.23 4.70
CA HIS A 174 3.07 -1.84 5.99
C HIS A 174 4.41 -2.58 5.90
N ILE A 175 5.49 -1.81 5.79
CA ILE A 175 6.85 -2.32 5.50
C ILE A 175 7.83 -2.03 6.66
N ARG A 176 8.58 -3.05 7.07
CA ARG A 176 9.69 -2.95 8.04
C ARG A 176 10.92 -2.38 7.33
N CYS A 177 11.76 -1.62 8.05
CA CYS A 177 13.00 -1.11 7.47
C CYS A 177 14.13 -2.14 7.57
N THR A 178 14.76 -2.44 6.45
CA THR A 178 15.97 -3.28 6.40
C THR A 178 17.10 -2.49 5.74
N PRO A 179 18.37 -2.90 5.93
CA PRO A 179 19.47 -2.32 5.15
C PRO A 179 19.28 -2.44 3.64
N TYR A 180 18.53 -3.45 3.17
CA TYR A 180 18.18 -3.60 1.76
C TYR A 180 17.21 -2.51 1.31
N LEU A 181 16.11 -2.31 2.02
CA LEU A 181 15.16 -1.23 1.75
C LEU A 181 15.84 0.14 1.81
N ALA A 182 16.68 0.39 2.82
CA ALA A 182 17.40 1.66 2.96
C ALA A 182 18.30 1.98 1.76
N ARG A 183 18.98 0.96 1.20
CA ARG A 183 19.77 1.10 -0.02
C ARG A 183 18.91 1.35 -1.24
N GLN A 184 17.76 0.68 -1.37
CA GLN A 184 16.80 0.95 -2.45
C GLN A 184 16.23 2.37 -2.36
N MET A 185 15.88 2.84 -1.16
CA MET A 185 15.40 4.21 -0.96
C MET A 185 16.45 5.23 -1.37
N THR A 186 17.72 5.00 -1.00
CA THR A 186 18.84 5.85 -1.43
C THR A 186 19.01 5.82 -2.94
N LEU A 187 19.02 4.63 -3.55
CA LEU A 187 19.22 4.45 -4.99
C LEU A 187 18.12 5.13 -5.82
N TYR A 188 16.86 5.02 -5.38
CA TYR A 188 15.69 5.52 -6.10
C TYR A 188 15.16 6.85 -5.58
N ASN A 189 15.93 7.54 -4.72
CA ASN A 189 15.57 8.84 -4.14
C ASN A 189 14.18 8.84 -3.46
N ILE A 190 13.86 7.76 -2.75
CA ILE A 190 12.59 7.58 -2.04
C ILE A 190 12.71 8.21 -0.66
N ARG A 191 11.77 9.10 -0.34
CA ARG A 191 11.70 9.80 0.94
C ARG A 191 10.71 9.10 1.86
N PRO A 192 11.17 8.49 2.97
CA PRO A 192 10.29 7.75 3.86
C PRO A 192 9.64 8.65 4.91
N ILE A 193 8.32 8.62 4.96
CA ILE A 193 7.49 9.14 6.06
C ILE A 193 7.02 7.92 6.87
N VAL A 194 7.39 7.87 8.14
CA VAL A 194 7.05 6.74 9.02
C VAL A 194 5.91 7.12 9.95
N THR A 195 4.78 6.45 9.81
CA THR A 195 3.59 6.73 10.63
C THR A 195 3.40 5.69 11.73
N VAL A 196 3.23 6.15 12.95
CA VAL A 196 3.08 5.33 14.16
C VAL A 196 1.86 5.75 14.96
N ARG A 197 1.32 4.82 15.75
CA ARG A 197 0.17 5.02 16.62
C ARG A 197 0.30 4.12 17.84
N ASN A 198 -0.27 4.56 18.96
CA ASN A 198 -0.43 3.74 20.14
C ASN A 198 -1.10 2.40 19.78
N PHE A 199 -0.51 1.31 20.27
CA PHE A 199 -0.93 -0.04 19.91
C PHE A 199 -2.33 -0.37 20.44
N PHE A 200 -2.69 0.11 21.64
CA PHE A 200 -4.00 -0.18 22.23
C PHE A 200 -5.13 0.54 21.50
N ASP A 201 -4.93 1.80 21.10
CA ASP A 201 -5.86 2.50 20.20
C ASP A 201 -5.98 1.78 18.85
N THR A 202 -4.87 1.20 18.39
CA THR A 202 -4.80 0.49 17.13
C THR A 202 -5.55 -0.85 17.17
N LEU A 203 -5.48 -1.60 18.27
CA LEU A 203 -6.23 -2.86 18.44
C LEU A 203 -7.73 -2.65 18.24
N ILE A 204 -8.29 -1.63 18.91
CA ILE A 204 -9.71 -1.29 18.77
C ILE A 204 -10.03 -0.88 17.32
N SER A 205 -9.17 -0.07 16.70
CA SER A 205 -9.39 0.37 15.33
C SER A 205 -9.24 -0.76 14.29
N LEU A 206 -8.44 -1.78 14.57
CA LEU A 206 -8.32 -2.98 13.75
C LEU A 206 -9.55 -3.88 13.91
N ASP A 207 -10.02 -4.13 15.14
CA ASP A 207 -11.23 -4.92 15.42
C ASP A 207 -12.42 -4.36 14.64
N ASP A 208 -12.71 -3.05 14.81
CA ASP A 208 -13.77 -2.36 14.06
C ASP A 208 -13.66 -2.57 12.53
N MET A 209 -12.45 -2.49 11.99
CA MET A 209 -12.22 -2.59 10.55
C MET A 209 -12.47 -4.02 10.05
N PHE A 210 -11.94 -5.03 10.75
CA PHE A 210 -12.16 -6.43 10.39
C PHE A 210 -13.61 -6.85 10.57
N GLN A 211 -14.29 -6.37 11.63
CA GLN A 211 -15.72 -6.56 11.81
C GLN A 211 -16.51 -5.96 10.64
N SER A 212 -16.20 -4.72 10.25
CA SER A 212 -16.85 -4.08 9.09
C SER A 212 -16.64 -4.86 7.79
N TRP A 213 -15.43 -5.34 7.53
CA TRP A 213 -15.13 -6.13 6.33
C TRP A 213 -15.87 -7.47 6.30
N ARG A 214 -16.06 -8.10 7.46
CA ARG A 214 -16.70 -9.41 7.60
C ARG A 214 -18.23 -9.35 7.57
N VAL A 215 -18.82 -8.21 7.94
CA VAL A 215 -20.25 -7.94 7.77
C VAL A 215 -20.60 -7.55 6.33
N SER A 216 -19.63 -7.01 5.59
CA SER A 216 -19.77 -6.78 4.15
C SER A 216 -19.87 -8.14 3.45
N ASN A 217 -20.90 -8.36 2.62
CA ASN A 217 -21.27 -9.62 1.91
C ASN A 217 -20.18 -10.20 0.95
N ARG A 218 -18.91 -10.21 1.35
CA ARG A 218 -17.80 -10.80 0.59
C ARG A 218 -17.83 -12.32 0.71
N PRO A 219 -17.38 -13.06 -0.31
CA PRO A 219 -17.27 -14.51 -0.24
C PRO A 219 -16.44 -14.93 0.99
N VAL A 220 -17.03 -15.75 1.87
CA VAL A 220 -16.42 -16.19 3.13
C VAL A 220 -15.08 -16.91 2.88
N ASP A 221 -14.94 -17.57 1.74
CA ASP A 221 -13.74 -18.36 1.40
C ASP A 221 -12.53 -17.50 1.00
N THR A 222 -12.73 -16.23 0.61
CA THR A 222 -11.64 -15.36 0.18
C THR A 222 -11.21 -14.35 1.25
N ILE A 223 -12.05 -14.08 2.25
CA ILE A 223 -11.77 -13.05 3.27
C ILE A 223 -10.56 -13.39 4.15
N PHE A 224 -10.23 -14.68 4.31
CA PHE A 224 -9.01 -15.11 5.00
C PHE A 224 -7.76 -14.47 4.38
N PHE A 225 -7.73 -14.29 3.05
CA PHE A 225 -6.60 -13.68 2.36
C PHE A 225 -6.54 -12.16 2.53
N ASP A 226 -7.56 -11.51 3.09
CA ASP A 226 -7.56 -10.07 3.36
C ASP A 226 -6.96 -9.74 4.73
N ASP A 227 -7.22 -10.56 5.76
CA ASP A 227 -6.85 -10.24 7.15
C ASP A 227 -6.08 -11.35 7.91
N GLY A 228 -6.07 -12.59 7.40
CA GLY A 228 -5.37 -13.74 7.99
C GLY A 228 -6.03 -14.30 9.25
N LEU A 229 -7.27 -13.89 9.55
CA LEU A 229 -8.02 -14.28 10.74
C LEU A 229 -8.98 -15.45 10.43
N PRO A 230 -9.31 -16.30 11.42
CA PRO A 230 -10.21 -17.42 11.19
C PRO A 230 -11.59 -16.97 10.72
N SER A 231 -12.29 -17.82 9.97
CA SER A 231 -13.60 -17.50 9.38
C SER A 231 -14.64 -17.05 10.41
N ASN A 232 -14.59 -17.61 11.63
CA ASN A 232 -15.50 -17.29 12.72
C ASN A 232 -15.10 -16.06 13.56
N TYR A 233 -14.02 -15.33 13.22
CA TYR A 233 -13.52 -14.19 14.01
C TYR A 233 -14.64 -13.21 14.43
N HIS A 234 -15.56 -12.90 13.51
CA HIS A 234 -16.63 -11.93 13.76
C HIS A 234 -17.72 -12.38 14.74
N HIS A 235 -17.79 -13.67 15.04
CA HIS A 235 -18.69 -14.25 16.02
C HIS A 235 -18.04 -14.42 17.40
N LEU A 236 -16.72 -14.24 17.51
CA LEU A 236 -16.03 -14.39 18.79
C LEU A 236 -16.38 -13.23 19.74
N PRO A 237 -16.41 -13.45 21.06
CA PRO A 237 -16.49 -12.39 22.05
C PRO A 237 -15.40 -11.33 21.87
N PHE A 238 -15.69 -10.10 22.26
CA PHE A 238 -14.77 -8.96 22.07
C PHE A 238 -13.37 -9.22 22.62
N GLU A 239 -13.27 -9.76 23.83
CA GLU A 239 -11.99 -10.05 24.47
C GLU A 239 -11.17 -11.09 23.72
N GLU A 240 -11.81 -12.18 23.25
CA GLU A 240 -11.16 -13.21 22.43
C GLU A 240 -10.67 -12.65 21.08
N ARG A 241 -11.45 -11.76 20.45
CA ARG A 241 -11.00 -11.07 19.23
C ARG A 241 -9.74 -10.24 19.47
N LEU A 242 -9.69 -9.49 20.58
CA LEU A 242 -8.52 -8.69 20.94
C LEU A 242 -7.31 -9.56 21.29
N GLU A 243 -7.50 -10.69 21.98
CA GLU A 243 -6.44 -11.66 22.25
C GLU A 243 -5.81 -12.17 20.95
N MET A 244 -6.64 -12.55 19.98
CA MET A 244 -6.16 -12.97 18.65
C MET A 244 -5.39 -11.85 17.94
N LEU A 245 -5.87 -10.61 18.00
CA LEU A 245 -5.17 -9.47 17.40
C LEU A 245 -3.83 -9.20 18.07
N VAL A 246 -3.74 -9.31 19.40
CA VAL A 246 -2.46 -9.17 20.12
C VAL A 246 -1.47 -10.24 19.66
N ALA A 247 -1.90 -11.50 19.60
CA ALA A 247 -1.05 -12.61 19.16
C ALA A 247 -0.54 -12.42 17.72
N ALA A 248 -1.40 -11.94 16.81
CA ALA A 248 -1.04 -11.72 15.41
C ALA A 248 -0.18 -10.46 15.18
N GLN A 249 -0.45 -9.37 15.91
CA GLN A 249 0.04 -8.05 15.55
C GLN A 249 1.16 -7.52 16.46
N ALA A 250 1.18 -7.83 17.76
CA ALA A 250 2.10 -7.17 18.70
C ALA A 250 3.58 -7.32 18.29
N VAL A 251 3.98 -8.54 17.91
CA VAL A 251 5.35 -8.79 17.42
C VAL A 251 5.66 -7.98 16.17
N TRP A 252 4.72 -7.92 15.23
CA TRP A 252 4.91 -7.18 13.99
C TRP A 252 5.08 -5.67 14.25
N TYR A 253 4.27 -5.07 15.14
CA TYR A 253 4.37 -3.66 15.49
C TYR A 253 5.71 -3.32 16.17
N ALA A 254 6.14 -4.18 17.11
CA ALA A 254 7.44 -4.02 17.75
C ALA A 254 8.57 -4.06 16.72
N GLN A 255 8.56 -5.05 15.83
CA GLN A 255 9.56 -5.18 14.77
C GLN A 255 9.50 -4.03 13.77
N PHE A 256 8.32 -3.54 13.40
CA PHE A 256 8.15 -2.37 12.56
C PHE A 256 8.86 -1.16 13.16
N LEU A 257 8.48 -0.76 14.37
CA LEU A 257 9.05 0.42 15.02
C LEU A 257 10.58 0.29 15.19
N LEU A 258 11.03 -0.82 15.78
CA LEU A 258 12.44 -1.05 16.06
C LEU A 258 13.28 -1.12 14.79
N SER A 259 12.76 -1.69 13.71
CA SER A 259 13.48 -1.79 12.44
C SER A 259 13.78 -0.42 11.83
N TRP A 260 12.81 0.51 11.90
CA TRP A 260 12.96 1.89 11.43
C TRP A 260 13.91 2.68 12.33
N GLN A 261 13.73 2.62 13.65
CA GLN A 261 14.64 3.25 14.62
C GLN A 261 16.08 2.76 14.46
N ARG A 262 16.28 1.44 14.25
CA ARG A 262 17.61 0.85 14.08
C ARG A 262 18.28 1.35 12.79
N CYS A 263 17.56 1.38 11.69
CA CYS A 263 18.11 1.85 10.42
C CYS A 263 18.44 3.36 10.48
N GLU A 264 17.63 4.15 11.19
CA GLU A 264 17.91 5.57 11.44
C GLU A 264 19.16 5.75 12.32
N MET A 265 19.26 5.04 13.45
CA MET A 265 20.43 5.09 14.32
C MET A 265 21.73 4.67 13.62
N LEU A 266 21.64 3.71 12.69
CA LEU A 266 22.77 3.29 11.84
C LEU A 266 23.04 4.26 10.67
N ASN A 267 22.33 5.39 10.59
CA ASN A 267 22.40 6.38 9.51
C ASN A 267 22.17 5.80 8.11
N LEU A 268 21.41 4.71 8.00
CA LEU A 268 21.03 4.12 6.71
C LEU A 268 19.86 4.87 6.06
N VAL A 269 19.05 5.54 6.87
CA VAL A 269 17.86 6.28 6.47
C VAL A 269 17.64 7.46 7.41
N LYS A 270 16.98 8.51 6.92
CA LYS A 270 16.52 9.66 7.73
C LYS A 270 15.02 9.85 7.50
N PRO A 271 14.15 9.12 8.21
CA PRO A 271 12.72 9.21 8.00
C PRO A 271 12.13 10.48 8.61
N LEU A 272 11.00 10.93 8.06
CA LEU A 272 10.11 11.84 8.78
C LEU A 272 9.16 11.01 9.64
N TRP A 273 9.33 11.08 10.95
CA TRP A 273 8.41 10.45 11.91
C TRP A 273 7.13 11.27 12.06
N VAL A 274 5.98 10.57 12.01
CA VAL A 274 4.65 11.14 12.22
C VAL A 274 3.89 10.28 13.23
N SER A 275 3.65 10.81 14.43
CA SER A 275 2.76 10.18 15.41
C SER A 275 1.32 10.53 15.12
N TYR A 276 0.44 9.54 15.25
CA TYR A 276 -0.99 9.75 15.16
C TYR A 276 -1.47 10.74 16.22
N GLU A 277 -1.05 10.55 17.47
CA GLU A 277 -1.52 11.27 18.64
C GLU A 277 -1.06 12.72 18.67
N THR A 278 0.21 13.00 18.36
CA THR A 278 0.77 14.36 18.48
C THR A 278 0.71 15.12 17.17
N ASP A 279 1.06 14.47 16.06
CA ASP A 279 1.21 15.14 14.77
C ASP A 279 -0.10 15.11 13.99
N PHE A 280 -0.65 13.92 13.77
CA PHE A 280 -1.86 13.78 12.95
C PHE A 280 -3.08 14.36 13.63
N LEU A 281 -3.27 14.21 14.95
CA LEU A 281 -4.37 14.86 15.66
C LEU A 281 -4.09 16.33 16.01
N GLY A 282 -2.83 16.73 16.04
CA GLY A 282 -2.40 18.10 16.33
C GLY A 282 -2.64 19.10 15.19
N ASP A 283 -1.79 20.12 15.11
CA ASP A 283 -1.90 21.19 14.11
C ASP A 283 -1.55 20.69 12.70
N LYS A 284 -2.53 20.77 11.79
CA LYS A 284 -2.40 20.29 10.42
C LYS A 284 -1.43 21.14 9.60
N ALA A 285 -1.34 22.45 9.87
CA ALA A 285 -0.41 23.33 9.18
C ALA A 285 1.04 22.99 9.56
N VAL A 286 1.29 22.71 10.84
CA VAL A 286 2.62 22.28 11.33
C VAL A 286 3.03 20.95 10.71
N LEU A 287 2.13 19.96 10.68
CA LEU A 287 2.42 18.67 10.03
C LEU A 287 2.67 18.86 8.52
N ALA A 288 1.83 19.65 7.85
CA ALA A 288 1.97 19.91 6.42
C ALA A 288 3.29 20.60 6.07
N ASP A 289 3.74 21.59 6.85
CA ASP A 289 5.01 22.27 6.66
C ASP A 289 6.22 21.33 6.81
N ARG A 290 6.19 20.47 7.83
CA ARG A 290 7.21 19.42 8.02
C ARG A 290 7.25 18.46 6.84
N ILE A 291 6.09 18.02 6.34
CA ILE A 291 5.99 17.12 5.18
C ILE A 291 6.51 17.83 3.91
N ALA A 292 6.10 19.08 3.68
CA ALA A 292 6.52 19.85 2.50
C ALA A 292 8.04 20.05 2.51
N THR A 293 8.59 20.50 3.65
CA THR A 293 10.04 20.65 3.85
C THR A 293 10.79 19.35 3.60
N PHE A 294 10.30 18.23 4.16
CA PHE A 294 10.93 16.94 4.01
C PHE A 294 10.89 16.41 2.57
N THR A 295 9.78 16.64 1.86
CA THR A 295 9.59 16.20 0.48
C THR A 295 10.24 17.12 -0.54
N GLY A 296 10.66 18.32 -0.13
CA GLY A 296 11.18 19.36 -1.00
C GLY A 296 10.09 20.06 -1.82
N ALA A 297 8.85 19.99 -1.34
CA ALA A 297 7.71 20.67 -1.95
C ALA A 297 7.68 22.15 -1.53
N ASP A 298 7.07 22.99 -2.34
CA ASP A 298 6.99 24.43 -2.09
C ASP A 298 5.90 24.81 -1.06
N SER A 299 5.82 26.09 -0.72
CA SER A 299 4.84 26.61 0.23
C SER A 299 3.39 26.47 -0.26
N GLN A 300 3.17 26.46 -1.58
CA GLN A 300 1.84 26.23 -2.14
C GLN A 300 1.40 24.77 -1.91
N ALA A 301 2.32 23.82 -2.08
CA ALA A 301 2.08 22.42 -1.74
C ALA A 301 1.82 22.24 -0.24
N ALA A 302 2.55 22.93 0.65
CA ALA A 302 2.28 22.89 2.09
C ALA A 302 0.84 23.32 2.43
N GLN A 303 0.34 24.38 1.79
CA GLN A 303 -1.05 24.82 1.96
C GLN A 303 -2.04 23.75 1.46
N LYS A 304 -1.81 23.19 0.26
CA LYS A 304 -2.66 22.13 -0.29
C LYS A 304 -2.67 20.87 0.58
N ILE A 305 -1.53 20.50 1.16
CA ILE A 305 -1.44 19.38 2.12
C ILE A 305 -2.27 19.70 3.36
N THR A 306 -2.17 20.91 3.90
CA THR A 306 -2.98 21.35 5.04
C THR A 306 -4.48 21.20 4.78
N GLU A 307 -4.94 21.73 3.64
CA GLU A 307 -6.34 21.66 3.21
C GLU A 307 -6.80 20.20 3.03
N ALA A 308 -5.99 19.37 2.38
CA ALA A 308 -6.34 17.96 2.14
C ALA A 308 -6.35 17.11 3.42
N LEU A 309 -5.47 17.41 4.40
CA LEU A 309 -5.48 16.78 5.72
C LEU A 309 -6.67 17.22 6.58
N ALA A 310 -7.16 18.45 6.39
CA ALA A 310 -8.33 18.97 7.07
C ALA A 310 -9.65 18.49 6.44
N ASP A 311 -9.62 17.98 5.21
CA ASP A 311 -10.82 17.56 4.47
C ASP A 311 -11.41 16.23 4.99
N LYS A 312 -12.53 16.37 5.72
CA LYS A 312 -13.32 15.27 6.29
C LYS A 312 -14.46 14.77 5.40
N ARG A 313 -14.68 15.35 4.20
CA ARG A 313 -15.88 15.08 3.37
C ARG A 313 -15.98 13.65 2.85
N ASP A 314 -14.88 12.90 2.84
CA ASP A 314 -14.78 11.52 2.33
C ASP A 314 -14.40 10.50 3.43
N GLY A 315 -14.90 10.70 4.64
CA GLY A 315 -14.51 9.90 5.81
C GLY A 315 -14.62 8.38 5.62
N GLU A 316 -15.74 7.91 5.05
CA GLU A 316 -15.96 6.47 4.79
C GLU A 316 -14.98 5.90 3.76
N ARG A 317 -14.75 6.61 2.63
CA ARG A 317 -13.76 6.23 1.61
C ARG A 317 -12.32 6.25 2.14
N LYS A 318 -12.01 7.19 3.05
CA LYS A 318 -10.70 7.30 3.72
C LYS A 318 -10.55 6.36 4.94
N ARG A 319 -11.53 5.47 5.20
CA ARG A 319 -11.55 4.53 6.34
C ARG A 319 -11.50 5.22 7.72
N ILE A 320 -12.23 6.32 7.91
CA ILE A 320 -12.50 6.89 9.24
C ILE A 320 -13.40 5.91 9.98
N ASN A 321 -12.88 5.26 11.03
CA ASN A 321 -13.77 4.61 12.01
C ASN A 321 -14.33 5.68 12.95
N GLN A 322 -13.46 6.42 13.66
CA GLN A 322 -13.85 7.52 14.55
C GLN A 322 -12.83 8.68 14.62
N GLY A 323 -11.55 8.43 14.30
CA GLY A 323 -10.56 9.52 14.18
C GLY A 323 -10.13 10.17 15.51
N ILE A 324 -10.21 9.43 16.62
CA ILE A 324 -9.86 9.91 17.98
C ILE A 324 -8.77 9.04 18.62
N ALA A 325 -7.99 9.63 19.53
CA ALA A 325 -7.06 8.93 20.42
C ALA A 325 -7.74 8.58 21.75
N GLY A 326 -7.22 7.56 22.44
CA GLY A 326 -7.65 7.17 23.79
C GLY A 326 -8.69 6.04 23.85
N ARG A 327 -9.13 5.50 22.70
CA ARG A 327 -10.02 4.32 22.63
C ARG A 327 -9.39 3.06 23.19
N GLY A 328 -8.07 3.01 23.26
CA GLY A 328 -7.32 1.96 23.90
C GLY A 328 -7.77 1.74 25.35
N ALA A 329 -8.35 2.75 26.03
CA ALA A 329 -8.99 2.61 27.35
C ALA A 329 -10.00 1.45 27.43
N GLU A 330 -10.63 1.09 26.31
CA GLU A 330 -11.58 -0.04 26.19
C GLU A 330 -10.88 -1.42 26.24
N VAL A 331 -9.57 -1.49 26.02
CA VAL A 331 -8.81 -2.75 26.02
C VAL A 331 -8.72 -3.31 27.45
N PRO A 332 -9.20 -4.54 27.71
CA PRO A 332 -9.12 -5.18 29.02
C PRO A 332 -7.69 -5.34 29.55
N GLU A 333 -7.53 -5.28 30.87
CA GLU A 333 -6.21 -5.26 31.51
C GLU A 333 -5.39 -6.54 31.28
N ASN A 334 -6.03 -7.70 31.21
CA ASN A 334 -5.34 -8.95 30.86
C ASN A 334 -4.76 -8.92 29.43
N ILE A 335 -5.52 -8.40 28.47
CA ILE A 335 -5.06 -8.21 27.08
C ILE A 335 -3.91 -7.19 27.01
N ARG A 336 -3.99 -6.10 27.80
CA ARG A 336 -2.90 -5.13 27.93
C ARG A 336 -1.63 -5.79 28.46
N ARG A 337 -1.72 -6.55 29.54
CA ARG A 337 -0.57 -7.27 30.11
C ARG A 337 0.04 -8.24 29.12
N GLN A 338 -0.76 -8.93 28.31
CA GLN A 338 -0.26 -9.83 27.28
C GLN A 338 0.55 -9.07 26.22
N ALA A 339 0.04 -7.96 25.70
CA ALA A 339 0.75 -7.13 24.74
C ALA A 339 2.04 -6.55 25.34
N MET A 340 1.97 -6.01 26.56
CA MET A 340 3.14 -5.47 27.28
C MET A 340 4.20 -6.54 27.49
N ALA A 341 3.83 -7.76 27.89
CA ALA A 341 4.78 -8.87 28.06
C ALA A 341 5.50 -9.24 26.76
N ILE A 342 4.88 -9.03 25.59
CA ILE A 342 5.55 -9.15 24.29
C ILE A 342 6.51 -7.98 24.11
N PHE A 343 6.05 -6.74 24.27
CA PHE A 343 6.88 -5.55 24.07
C PHE A 343 8.11 -5.50 24.99
N ASP A 344 7.99 -5.91 26.25
CA ASP A 344 9.09 -5.96 27.22
C ASP A 344 10.25 -6.85 26.72
N ARG A 345 9.94 -7.95 26.01
CA ARG A 345 10.97 -8.83 25.42
C ARG A 345 11.74 -8.15 24.28
N TYR A 346 11.10 -7.19 23.60
CA TYR A 346 11.70 -6.45 22.49
C TYR A 346 12.36 -5.14 22.93
N ALA A 347 12.01 -4.61 24.11
CA ALA A 347 12.49 -3.32 24.63
C ALA A 347 14.03 -3.25 24.78
N VAL A 348 14.72 -4.38 24.89
CA VAL A 348 16.20 -4.43 24.87
C VAL A 348 16.79 -3.86 23.57
N ASN A 349 16.01 -3.80 22.48
CA ASN A 349 16.46 -3.36 21.16
C ASN A 349 16.15 -1.89 20.85
N GLY A 350 15.40 -1.18 21.69
CA GLY A 350 15.03 0.22 21.44
C GLY A 350 13.78 0.69 22.19
N ASP A 351 13.41 1.94 21.93
CA ASP A 351 12.30 2.61 22.60
C ASP A 351 10.95 2.26 21.95
N LEU A 352 10.07 1.62 22.72
CA LEU A 352 8.72 1.23 22.30
C LEU A 352 7.62 2.16 22.82
N THR A 353 7.95 3.29 23.46
CA THR A 353 6.96 4.22 24.05
C THR A 353 5.97 4.79 23.03
N LEU A 354 6.35 4.87 21.75
CA LEU A 354 5.42 5.25 20.67
C LEU A 354 4.29 4.23 20.46
N LEU A 355 4.47 2.97 20.88
CA LEU A 355 3.43 1.94 20.85
C LEU A 355 2.71 1.81 22.18
N THR A 356 3.43 1.89 23.30
CA THR A 356 2.87 1.59 24.63
C THR A 356 2.32 2.82 25.34
N GLY A 357 2.68 4.03 24.89
CA GLY A 357 2.48 5.26 25.63
C GLY A 357 3.55 5.48 26.70
N PRO A 358 3.56 6.65 27.36
CA PRO A 358 4.43 6.90 28.48
C PRO A 358 4.13 5.91 29.61
N VAL A 359 5.16 5.28 30.15
CA VAL A 359 5.03 4.45 31.35
C VAL A 359 4.63 5.38 32.49
N ALA A 360 3.43 5.19 33.05
CA ALA A 360 3.07 5.88 34.28
C ALA A 360 4.14 5.51 35.31
N ALA A 361 4.88 6.52 35.80
CA ALA A 361 5.84 6.32 36.87
C ALA A 361 5.09 5.61 38.00
N LYS A 362 5.48 4.37 38.32
CA LYS A 362 4.99 3.71 39.52
C LYS A 362 5.38 4.63 40.67
N THR A 363 4.43 5.39 41.20
CA THR A 363 4.54 5.96 42.54
C THR A 363 4.74 4.77 43.45
N ALA A 364 5.98 4.59 43.89
CA ALA A 364 6.31 3.68 44.97
C ALA A 364 5.47 4.14 46.17
N ALA A 365 4.49 3.33 46.54
CA ALA A 365 3.79 3.42 47.81
C ALA A 365 4.45 2.46 48.78
#